data_AF-A0A3D4B9N0-F1
#
_entry.id   AF-A0A3D4B9N0-F1
#
_cell.length_a   1.000
_cell.length_b   1.000
_cell.length_c   1.000
_cell.angle_alpha   90.00
_cell.angle_beta   90.00
_cell.angle_gamma   90.00
#
_symmetry.space_group_name_H-M   'P 1'
#
loop_
_entity.id
_entity.type
_entity.pdbx_description
1 polymer ?
#
loop_
_entity_poly.entity_id
_entity_poly.type
_entity_poly.pdbx_seq_one_letter_code
_entity_poly.pdbx_strand_id
1 'polypeptide(L)'
;MLPKIRLQILTLITALLLPLSCSFFPLDETPIVFVHGNGDTAAVWHTTMWRFESNAYPRDYLFAIDFTYPSSLTNDAVPEEGRSSTTDQMNQLSEFVDTVLDETGKDKVIL
;
A
#
# COMPACT_ATOMS: atom_id res chain seq x y z
N MET A 1 -23.39 -23.67 49.31
CA MET A 1 -22.22 -23.05 48.63
C MET A 1 -22.04 -23.49 47.17
N LEU A 2 -22.68 -24.57 46.70
CA LEU A 2 -22.58 -25.09 45.32
C LEU A 2 -23.32 -24.34 44.18
N PRO A 3 -24.39 -23.52 44.39
CA PRO A 3 -25.11 -22.91 43.26
C PRO A 3 -24.42 -21.67 42.68
N LYS A 4 -23.56 -20.99 43.45
CA LYS A 4 -22.82 -19.80 43.00
C LYS A 4 -21.67 -20.15 42.04
N ILE A 5 -21.09 -21.34 42.17
CA ILE A 5 -19.98 -21.81 41.33
C ILE A 5 -20.46 -22.14 39.91
N ARG A 6 -21.66 -22.72 39.75
CA ARG A 6 -22.26 -22.95 38.41
C ARG A 6 -22.59 -21.65 37.67
N LEU A 7 -23.03 -20.62 38.39
CA LEU A 7 -23.35 -19.32 37.80
C LEU A 7 -22.08 -18.56 37.37
N GLN A 8 -20.97 -18.72 38.11
CA GLN A 8 -19.66 -18.14 37.77
C GLN A 8 -18.98 -18.86 36.59
N ILE A 9 -19.14 -20.18 36.47
CA ILE A 9 -18.60 -20.92 35.32
C ILE A 9 -19.36 -20.56 34.02
N LEU A 10 -20.68 -20.33 34.10
CA LEU A 10 -21.48 -19.95 32.95
C LEU A 10 -21.20 -18.52 32.44
N THR A 11 -20.86 -17.58 33.32
CA THR A 11 -20.43 -16.22 32.96
C THR A 11 -18.99 -16.16 32.45
N LEU A 12 -18.10 -17.05 32.89
CA LEU A 12 -16.72 -17.12 32.38
C LEU A 12 -16.66 -17.65 30.94
N ILE A 13 -17.59 -18.54 30.55
CA ILE A 13 -17.67 -19.09 29.19
C ILE A 13 -18.22 -18.06 28.19
N THR A 14 -19.17 -17.21 28.60
CA THR A 14 -19.71 -16.15 27.72
C THR A 14 -18.72 -15.00 27.48
N ALA A 15 -17.81 -14.72 28.42
CA ALA A 15 -16.76 -13.71 28.23
C ALA A 15 -15.62 -14.17 27.29
N LEU A 16 -15.47 -15.48 27.07
CA LEU A 16 -14.47 -16.07 26.16
C LEU A 16 -14.99 -16.21 24.72
N LEU A 17 -16.29 -15.97 24.51
CA LEU A 17 -17.01 -16.11 23.24
C LEU A 17 -17.49 -14.76 22.68
N LEU A 18 -16.94 -13.64 23.16
CA LEU A 18 -16.96 -12.44 22.33
C LEU A 18 -16.15 -12.79 21.08
N PRO A 19 -16.76 -12.87 19.88
CA PRO A 19 -15.92 -12.79 18.70
C PRO A 19 -15.16 -11.49 18.90
N LEU A 20 -13.83 -11.54 18.80
CA LEU A 20 -13.14 -10.40 18.25
C LEU A 20 -13.80 -10.22 16.89
N SER A 21 -14.86 -9.42 16.83
CA SER A 21 -15.32 -8.79 15.62
C SER A 21 -14.19 -7.83 15.26
N CYS A 22 -13.07 -8.41 14.81
CA CYS A 22 -12.25 -7.80 13.80
C CYS A 22 -13.26 -7.52 12.71
N SER A 23 -13.68 -6.27 12.62
CA SER A 23 -14.52 -5.80 11.54
C SER A 23 -13.70 -6.03 10.28
N PHE A 24 -13.87 -7.20 9.68
CA PHE A 24 -13.37 -7.52 8.35
C PHE A 24 -14.30 -6.77 7.40
N PHE A 25 -14.18 -5.44 7.39
CA PHE A 25 -14.64 -4.70 6.25
C PHE A 25 -13.83 -5.24 5.08
N PRO A 26 -14.46 -5.67 3.97
CA PRO A 26 -13.70 -5.93 2.76
C PRO A 26 -13.02 -4.62 2.42
N LEU A 27 -11.71 -4.54 2.68
CA LEU A 27 -10.92 -3.46 2.13
C LEU A 27 -11.09 -3.56 0.62
N ASP A 28 -11.34 -2.44 -0.03
CA ASP A 28 -11.09 -2.35 -1.46
C ASP A 28 -9.57 -2.44 -1.63
N GLU A 29 -9.08 -3.68 -1.77
CA GLU A 29 -7.67 -4.02 -1.95
C GLU A 29 -7.25 -3.67 -3.39
N THR A 30 -7.33 -2.39 -3.75
CA THR A 30 -6.82 -1.88 -5.03
C THR A 30 -5.37 -1.40 -4.84
N PRO A 31 -4.36 -2.04 -5.47
CA PRO A 31 -2.95 -1.73 -5.26
C PRO A 31 -2.64 -0.24 -5.36
N ILE A 32 -1.79 0.25 -4.48
CA ILE A 32 -1.37 1.66 -4.43
C ILE A 32 0.06 1.74 -4.94
N VAL A 33 0.30 2.59 -5.94
CA VAL A 33 1.63 2.91 -6.47
C VAL A 33 1.92 4.37 -6.16
N PHE A 34 2.80 4.61 -5.18
CA PHE A 34 3.29 5.96 -4.91
C PHE A 34 4.34 6.39 -5.94
N VAL A 35 4.17 7.61 -6.47
CA VAL A 35 5.11 8.26 -7.39
C VAL A 35 5.77 9.44 -6.67
N HIS A 36 7.10 9.41 -6.56
CA HIS A 36 7.85 10.46 -5.88
C HIS A 36 7.95 11.76 -6.71
N GLY A 37 8.32 12.86 -6.07
CA GLY A 37 8.50 14.16 -6.73
C GLY A 37 9.81 14.27 -7.51
N ASN A 38 9.96 15.36 -8.28
CA ASN A 38 11.16 15.62 -9.08
C ASN A 38 12.44 15.64 -8.20
N GLY A 39 13.41 14.79 -8.54
CA GLY A 39 14.69 14.67 -7.82
C GLY A 39 14.60 13.97 -6.46
N ASP A 40 13.45 13.39 -6.12
CA ASP A 40 13.23 12.65 -4.88
C ASP A 40 13.39 11.13 -5.10
N THR A 41 13.01 10.32 -4.10
CA THR A 41 13.04 8.85 -4.10
C THR A 41 11.76 8.26 -3.50
N ALA A 42 11.44 7.01 -3.83
CA ALA A 42 10.37 6.22 -3.23
C ALA A 42 10.46 6.13 -1.69
N ALA A 43 11.67 6.22 -1.12
CA ALA A 43 11.89 6.06 0.32
C ALA A 43 11.10 7.06 1.18
N VAL A 44 10.73 8.23 0.65
CA VAL A 44 9.92 9.23 1.38
C VAL A 44 8.54 8.70 1.76
N TRP A 45 8.04 7.67 1.07
CA TRP A 45 6.73 7.08 1.33
C TRP A 45 6.71 6.07 2.48
N HIS A 46 7.86 5.61 2.98
CA HIS A 46 7.95 4.54 3.98
C HIS A 46 7.04 4.74 5.19
N THR A 47 6.99 5.95 5.76
CA THR A 47 6.15 6.19 6.94
C THR A 47 4.66 6.22 6.61
N THR A 48 4.28 6.58 5.38
CA THR A 48 2.89 6.53 4.91
C THR A 48 2.45 5.10 4.68
N MET A 49 3.32 4.28 4.08
CA MET A 49 3.11 2.84 3.93
C MET A 49 2.86 2.15 5.28
N TRP A 50 3.65 2.47 6.32
CA TRP A 50 3.39 1.95 7.68
C TRP A 50 2.04 2.38 8.26
N ARG A 51 1.52 3.55 7.88
CA ARG A 51 0.17 3.98 8.29
C ARG A 51 -0.90 3.14 7.61
N PHE A 52 -0.72 2.80 6.33
CA PHE A 52 -1.59 1.85 5.63
C PHE A 52 -1.55 0.46 6.28
N GLU A 53 -0.36 -0.08 6.54
CA GLU A 53 -0.19 -1.36 7.22
C GLU A 53 -0.84 -1.37 8.62
N SER A 54 -0.67 -0.29 9.38
CA SER A 54 -1.28 -0.13 10.71
C SER A 54 -2.83 -0.06 10.66
N ASN A 55 -3.39 0.25 9.49
CA ASN A 55 -4.84 0.22 9.22
C ASN A 55 -5.25 -1.03 8.42
N ALA A 56 -4.49 -2.12 8.52
CA ALA A 56 -4.76 -3.42 7.91
C ALA A 56 -4.77 -3.43 6.37
N TYR A 57 -4.14 -2.46 5.72
CA TYR A 57 -3.92 -2.52 4.28
C TYR A 57 -2.88 -3.62 3.96
N PRO A 58 -3.10 -4.47 2.94
CA PRO A 58 -2.16 -5.53 2.61
C PRO A 58 -0.80 -4.96 2.17
N ARG A 59 0.29 -5.46 2.76
CA ARG A 59 1.65 -5.02 2.41
C ARG A 59 1.96 -5.22 0.94
N ASP A 60 1.54 -6.35 0.38
CA ASP A 60 1.79 -6.75 -1.01
C ASP A 60 0.94 -5.95 -2.01
N TYR A 61 0.21 -4.95 -1.53
CA TYR A 61 -0.59 -4.00 -2.31
C TYR A 61 -0.04 -2.57 -2.21
N LEU A 62 1.11 -2.38 -1.56
CA LEU A 62 1.73 -1.08 -1.34
C LEU A 62 3.07 -1.03 -2.07
N PHE A 63 3.11 -0.26 -3.16
CA PHE A 63 4.25 -0.14 -4.06
C PHE A 63 4.70 1.32 -4.16
N ALA A 64 5.99 1.53 -4.41
CA ALA A 64 6.54 2.84 -4.73
C ALA A 64 7.63 2.68 -5.78
N ILE A 65 7.55 3.50 -6.83
CA ILE A 65 8.52 3.48 -7.94
C ILE A 65 9.71 4.39 -7.62
N ASP A 66 10.92 3.93 -7.87
CA ASP A 66 12.12 4.76 -7.99
C ASP A 66 12.48 4.89 -9.48
N PHE A 67 12.47 6.12 -10.01
CA PHE A 67 12.87 6.35 -11.39
C PHE A 67 14.39 6.28 -11.56
N THR A 68 14.85 5.76 -12.70
CA THR A 68 16.29 5.63 -13.03
C THR A 68 17.01 6.97 -12.98
N TYR A 69 16.39 8.01 -13.57
CA TYR A 69 16.82 9.39 -13.47
C TYR A 69 15.65 10.26 -12.96
N PRO A 70 15.59 10.53 -11.64
CA PRO A 70 14.42 11.14 -11.01
C PRO A 70 14.28 12.64 -11.30
N SER A 71 15.29 13.26 -11.92
CA SER A 71 15.29 14.67 -12.28
C SER A 71 14.74 14.89 -13.70
N SER A 72 13.78 15.79 -13.86
CA SER A 72 13.17 16.18 -15.14
C SER A 72 14.12 17.00 -16.00
N LEU A 73 14.03 16.93 -17.33
CA LEU A 73 14.72 17.89 -18.21
C LEU A 73 14.37 19.36 -17.86
N THR A 74 15.31 20.28 -18.12
CA THR A 74 15.04 21.73 -18.01
C THR A 74 14.10 22.17 -19.14
N ASN A 75 14.29 21.59 -20.32
CA ASN A 75 13.39 21.69 -21.46
C ASN A 75 13.14 20.29 -22.01
N ASP A 76 11.89 19.82 -21.97
CA ASP A 76 11.51 18.45 -22.35
C ASP A 76 11.88 18.07 -23.80
N ALA A 77 12.08 19.07 -24.67
CA ALA A 77 12.49 18.86 -26.06
C ALA A 77 14.02 18.76 -26.26
N VAL A 78 14.82 18.97 -25.20
CA VAL A 78 16.28 19.01 -25.28
C VAL A 78 16.86 17.91 -24.37
N PRO A 79 17.55 16.91 -24.92
CA PRO A 79 18.18 15.86 -24.12
C PRO A 79 19.24 16.42 -23.16
N GLU A 80 19.25 15.92 -21.92
CA GLU A 80 20.26 16.22 -20.90
C GLU A 80 20.72 14.92 -20.23
N GLU A 81 22.03 14.77 -20.01
CA GLU A 81 22.59 13.58 -19.36
C GLU A 81 22.10 13.45 -17.91
N GLY A 82 21.73 12.24 -17.51
CA GLY A 82 21.31 11.93 -16.14
C GLY A 82 19.94 12.50 -15.75
N ARG A 83 19.11 12.88 -16.72
CA ARG A 83 17.76 13.41 -16.54
C ARG A 83 16.78 12.72 -17.47
N SER A 84 15.50 12.72 -17.09
CA SER A 84 14.43 12.07 -17.86
C SER A 84 13.48 13.09 -18.47
N SER A 85 13.02 12.82 -19.69
CA SER A 85 11.86 13.51 -20.25
C SER A 85 10.55 13.03 -19.61
N THR A 86 9.47 13.74 -19.89
CA THR A 86 8.11 13.33 -19.53
C THR A 86 7.77 11.96 -20.13
N THR A 87 8.22 11.72 -21.37
CA THR A 87 7.98 10.43 -22.05
C THR A 87 8.75 9.30 -21.39
N ASP A 88 10.01 9.53 -21.00
CA ASP A 88 10.84 8.51 -20.33
C ASP A 88 10.26 8.11 -18.97
N GLN A 89 9.76 9.09 -18.20
CA GLN A 89 9.12 8.82 -16.91
C GLN A 89 7.76 8.16 -17.09
N MET A 90 6.96 8.55 -18.09
CA MET A 90 5.69 7.90 -18.40
C MET A 90 5.92 6.42 -18.73
N ASN A 91 6.88 6.11 -19.60
CA ASN A 91 7.18 4.73 -19.97
C ASN A 91 7.58 3.89 -18.76
N GLN A 92 8.49 4.39 -17.90
CA GLN A 92 8.87 3.70 -16.67
C GLN A 92 7.69 3.50 -15.71
N LEU A 93 6.81 4.51 -15.57
CA LEU A 93 5.62 4.39 -14.72
C LEU A 93 4.63 3.37 -15.30
N SER A 94 4.42 3.36 -16.61
CA SER A 94 3.54 2.39 -17.29
C SER A 94 4.04 0.97 -17.07
N GLU A 95 5.32 0.70 -17.31
CA GLU A 95 5.92 -0.63 -17.11
C GLU A 95 5.84 -1.08 -15.64
N PHE A 96 6.02 -0.17 -14.70
CA PHE A 96 5.88 -0.47 -13.28
C PHE A 96 4.43 -0.77 -12.91
N VAL A 97 3.46 -0.01 -13.43
CA VAL A 97 2.02 -0.27 -13.22
C VAL A 97 1.64 -1.62 -13.80
N ASP A 98 2.08 -1.96 -15.01
CA ASP A 98 1.84 -3.26 -15.63
C ASP A 98 2.38 -4.40 -14.76
N THR A 99 3.60 -4.25 -14.22
CA THR A 99 4.20 -5.21 -13.28
C THR A 99 3.34 -5.38 -12.02
N VAL A 100 2.84 -4.29 -11.44
CA VAL A 100 1.99 -4.33 -10.24
C VAL A 100 0.65 -5.01 -10.53
N LEU A 101 0.03 -4.74 -11.68
CA LEU A 101 -1.21 -5.37 -12.09
C LEU A 101 -1.01 -6.89 -12.28
N ASP A 102 0.08 -7.29 -12.91
CA ASP A 102 0.46 -8.70 -13.10
C ASP A 102 0.73 -9.42 -11.77
N GLU A 103 1.46 -8.79 -10.85
CA GLU A 103 1.79 -9.36 -9.54
C GLU A 103 0.56 -9.53 -8.63
N THR A 104 -0.38 -8.58 -8.70
CA THR A 104 -1.55 -8.54 -7.80
C THR A 104 -2.79 -9.18 -8.41
N GLY A 105 -2.82 -9.41 -9.72
CA GLY A 105 -3.98 -9.91 -10.46
C GLY A 105 -5.17 -8.96 -10.43
N LYS A 106 -4.93 -7.65 -10.33
CA LYS A 106 -5.96 -6.60 -10.29
C LYS A 106 -6.04 -5.87 -11.62
N ASP A 107 -7.18 -5.22 -11.86
CA ASP A 107 -7.44 -4.50 -13.12
C ASP A 107 -7.03 -3.02 -13.08
N LYS A 108 -6.68 -2.50 -11.90
CA LYS A 108 -6.36 -1.08 -11.67
C LYS A 108 -5.47 -0.88 -10.46
N VAL A 109 -4.79 0.26 -10.45
CA VAL A 109 -4.05 0.79 -9.30
C VAL A 109 -4.58 2.16 -8.90
N ILE A 110 -4.23 2.60 -7.69
CA ILE A 110 -4.33 3.99 -7.23
C ILE A 110 -2.94 4.63 -7.37
N LEU A 111 -2.88 5.83 -7.96
CA LEU A 111 -1.68 6.68 -8.07
C LEU A 111 -1.77 7.88 -7.13
#